data_AF-A0A369RRA7-F1
#
_entry.id   AF-A0A369RRA7-F1
#
_cell.length_a   1.000
_cell.length_b   1.000
_cell.length_c   1.000
_cell.angle_alpha   90.00
_cell.angle_beta   90.00
_cell.angle_gamma   90.00
#
_symmetry.space_group_name_H-M   'P 1'
#
loop_
_entity.id
_entity.type
_entity.pdbx_description
1 polymer ?
#
loop_
_entity_poly.entity_id
_entity_poly.type
_entity_poly.pdbx_seq_one_letter_code
_entity_poly.pdbx_strand_id
1 'polypeptide(L)'
;MNFFCRAYSIGIYISMLFTTLKTILKVSLTMALFLLAFSVAFYMLLTDMPMFSSVEYGIFRIMTMVAGDISYSEIFDHLYSNQRKQGLWVVFIVLTGVVIFINVAFANLLVGLAVGDIAKIRKSADLALIKLDLEAIIDLQNYRFPAWIQRRLYKPSLVIQIDKDSGYFKRREWSQLTTKLKLYLPNYKHVDGDTNSGSMQHEVTRQQLDLQDLRHQVQEIKSDISNKYDLLLTAKSDISNKFALLDIKINKLLAAHEIQ
;
A
#
# COMPACT_ATOMS: atom_id res chain seq x y z
N MET A 1 28.27 10.99 1.31
CA MET A 1 26.80 10.80 1.22
C MET A 1 26.39 9.70 0.23
N ASN A 2 26.91 9.67 -1.00
CA ASN A 2 26.39 8.79 -2.08
C ASN A 2 26.50 7.26 -1.83
N PHE A 3 27.50 6.78 -1.08
CA PHE A 3 27.65 5.34 -0.82
C PHE A 3 26.64 4.80 0.20
N PHE A 4 26.33 5.59 1.23
CA PHE A 4 25.36 5.24 2.27
C PHE A 4 23.92 5.20 1.74
N CYS A 5 23.52 6.18 0.92
CA CYS A 5 22.20 6.18 0.29
C CYS A 5 22.03 5.01 -0.69
N ARG A 6 23.11 4.58 -1.38
CA ARG A 6 23.05 3.46 -2.33
C ARG A 6 22.92 2.11 -1.63
N ALA A 7 23.62 1.91 -0.52
CA ALA A 7 23.45 0.73 0.32
C ALA A 7 22.04 0.67 0.98
N TYR A 8 21.54 1.82 1.47
CA TYR A 8 20.19 1.93 2.02
C TYR A 8 19.09 1.63 0.98
N SER A 9 19.27 2.13 -0.25
CA SER A 9 18.33 1.88 -1.36
C SER A 9 18.21 0.38 -1.67
N ILE A 10 19.33 -0.34 -1.74
CA ILE A 10 19.35 -1.79 -1.97
C ILE A 10 18.71 -2.57 -0.82
N GLY A 11 18.93 -2.12 0.43
CA GLY A 11 18.30 -2.70 1.61
C GLY A 11 16.77 -2.64 1.57
N ILE A 12 16.21 -1.54 1.06
CA ILE A 12 14.75 -1.40 0.89
C ILE A 12 14.22 -2.42 -0.13
N TYR A 13 14.87 -2.59 -1.29
CA TYR A 13 14.41 -3.56 -2.30
C TYR A 13 14.51 -5.01 -1.81
N ILE A 14 15.60 -5.35 -1.12
CA ILE A 14 15.76 -6.70 -0.54
C ILE A 14 14.70 -6.95 0.53
N SER A 15 14.44 -5.97 1.40
CA SER A 15 13.37 -6.05 2.40
C SER A 15 11.98 -6.21 1.76
N MET A 16 11.69 -5.45 0.69
CA MET A 16 10.46 -5.59 -0.12
C MET A 16 10.33 -7.01 -0.69
N LEU A 17 11.41 -7.57 -1.24
CA LEU A 17 11.43 -8.89 -1.84
C LEU A 17 11.12 -9.98 -0.81
N PHE A 18 11.80 -10.00 0.34
CA PHE A 18 11.53 -11.00 1.38
C PHE A 18 10.13 -10.87 1.98
N THR A 19 9.65 -9.64 2.17
CA THR A 19 8.29 -9.39 2.67
C THR A 19 7.25 -9.92 1.68
N THR A 20 7.41 -9.59 0.40
CA THR A 20 6.49 -10.02 -0.66
C THR A 20 6.56 -11.53 -0.89
N LEU A 21 7.75 -12.14 -0.86
CA LEU A 21 7.92 -13.60 -0.95
C LEU A 21 7.21 -14.32 0.20
N LYS A 22 7.28 -13.79 1.44
CA LYS A 22 6.58 -14.38 2.58
C LYS A 22 5.07 -14.35 2.38
N THR A 23 4.52 -13.26 1.84
CA THR A 23 3.09 -13.17 1.53
C THR A 23 2.70 -14.14 0.42
N ILE A 24 3.47 -14.17 -0.67
CA ILE A 24 3.27 -15.11 -1.78
C ILE A 24 3.29 -16.55 -1.29
N LEU A 25 4.28 -16.95 -0.48
CA LEU A 25 4.37 -18.31 0.08
C LEU A 25 3.16 -18.67 0.93
N LYS A 26 2.71 -17.75 1.79
CA LYS A 26 1.53 -17.99 2.64
C LYS A 26 0.29 -18.28 1.81
N VAL A 27 0.07 -17.52 0.73
CA VAL A 27 -1.11 -17.70 -0.12
C VAL A 27 -0.95 -18.87 -1.10
N SER A 28 0.27 -19.12 -1.57
CA SER A 28 0.61 -20.30 -2.37
C SER A 28 0.31 -21.59 -1.62
N LEU A 29 0.49 -21.63 -0.30
CA LEU A 29 0.14 -22.80 0.51
C LEU A 29 -1.38 -23.07 0.50
N THR A 30 -2.20 -22.03 0.58
CA THR A 30 -3.66 -22.17 0.43
C THR A 30 -4.03 -22.67 -0.96
N MET A 31 -3.34 -22.18 -1.99
CA MET A 31 -3.57 -22.58 -3.38
C MET A 31 -3.09 -24.01 -3.67
N ALA A 32 -2.06 -24.49 -2.97
CA ALA A 32 -1.55 -25.85 -3.11
C ALA A 32 -2.62 -26.92 -2.78
N LEU A 33 -3.57 -26.63 -1.89
CA LEU A 33 -4.71 -27.52 -1.62
C LEU A 33 -5.61 -27.70 -2.85
N PHE A 34 -5.83 -26.63 -3.60
CA PHE A 34 -6.58 -26.69 -4.86
C PHE A 34 -5.80 -27.45 -5.93
N LEU A 35 -4.47 -27.25 -6.02
CA LEU A 35 -3.61 -28.00 -6.94
C LEU A 35 -3.68 -29.51 -6.67
N LEU A 36 -3.65 -29.90 -5.39
CA LEU A 36 -3.78 -31.31 -4.99
C LEU A 36 -5.17 -31.88 -5.34
N ALA A 37 -6.24 -31.11 -5.12
CA ALA A 37 -7.59 -31.53 -5.49
C ALA A 37 -7.73 -31.77 -7.00
N PHE A 38 -7.20 -30.86 -7.83
CA PHE A 38 -7.15 -31.06 -9.29
C PHE A 38 -6.25 -32.23 -9.67
N SER A 39 -5.18 -32.51 -8.92
CA SER A 39 -4.28 -33.65 -9.15
C SER A 39 -5.01 -34.98 -8.99
N VAL A 40 -5.78 -35.10 -7.92
CA VAL A 40 -6.59 -36.30 -7.66
C VAL A 40 -7.69 -36.43 -8.71
N ALA A 41 -8.33 -35.33 -9.11
CA ALA A 41 -9.32 -35.34 -10.17
C ALA A 41 -8.72 -35.84 -11.50
N PHE A 42 -7.57 -35.31 -11.93
CA PHE A 42 -6.93 -35.78 -13.16
C PHE A 42 -6.37 -37.20 -13.05
N TYR A 43 -5.86 -37.61 -11.90
CA TYR A 43 -5.49 -39.00 -11.65
C TYR A 43 -6.69 -39.94 -11.88
N MET A 44 -7.88 -39.60 -11.37
CA MET A 44 -9.09 -40.41 -11.59
C MET A 44 -9.59 -40.37 -13.03
N LEU A 45 -9.50 -39.23 -13.71
CA LEU A 45 -10.04 -39.07 -15.07
C LEU A 45 -9.10 -39.61 -16.16
N LEU A 46 -7.78 -39.44 -15.98
CA LEU A 46 -6.75 -39.61 -17.01
C LEU A 46 -5.65 -40.62 -16.60
N THR A 47 -5.96 -41.58 -15.73
CA THR A 47 -5.00 -42.61 -15.25
C THR A 47 -4.24 -43.34 -16.35
N ASP A 48 -4.85 -43.46 -17.55
CA ASP A 48 -4.25 -44.12 -18.72
C ASP A 48 -3.07 -43.35 -19.32
N MET A 49 -2.92 -42.06 -19.00
CA MET A 49 -1.79 -41.26 -19.43
C MET A 49 -0.62 -41.35 -18.45
N PRO A 50 0.63 -41.48 -18.94
CA PRO A 50 1.80 -41.64 -18.07
C PRO A 50 1.96 -40.48 -17.09
N MET A 51 1.62 -39.25 -17.50
CA MET A 51 1.67 -38.05 -16.67
C MET A 51 0.66 -38.01 -15.51
N PHE A 52 -0.37 -38.86 -15.54
CA PHE A 52 -1.39 -38.99 -14.49
C PHE A 52 -1.50 -40.43 -13.96
N SER A 53 -0.51 -41.27 -14.26
CA SER A 53 -0.47 -42.68 -13.84
C SER A 53 -0.27 -42.86 -12.33
N SER A 54 0.31 -41.87 -11.67
CA SER A 54 0.43 -41.78 -10.21
C SER A 54 0.09 -40.37 -9.75
N VAL A 55 -0.29 -40.23 -8.47
CA VAL A 55 -0.57 -38.92 -7.87
C VAL A 55 0.68 -38.03 -7.88
N GLU A 56 1.88 -38.62 -7.70
CA GLU A 56 3.15 -37.89 -7.72
C GLU A 56 3.42 -37.27 -9.10
N TYR A 57 3.23 -38.03 -10.17
CA TYR A 57 3.37 -37.52 -11.53
C TYR A 57 2.29 -36.47 -11.86
N GLY A 58 1.07 -36.67 -11.36
CA GLY A 58 -0.03 -35.70 -11.51
C GLY A 58 0.26 -34.36 -10.83
N ILE A 59 0.89 -34.36 -9.65
CA ILE A 59 1.32 -33.14 -8.97
C ILE A 59 2.35 -32.39 -9.81
N PHE A 60 3.35 -33.09 -10.34
CA PHE A 60 4.36 -32.47 -11.20
C PHE A 60 3.74 -31.89 -12.48
N ARG A 61 2.81 -32.62 -13.10
CA ARG A 61 2.08 -32.15 -14.28
C ARG A 61 1.24 -30.92 -13.97
N ILE A 62 0.61 -30.83 -12.81
CA ILE A 62 -0.12 -29.62 -12.42
C ILE A 62 0.83 -28.45 -12.20
N MET A 63 2.03 -28.66 -11.68
CA MET A 63 3.02 -27.59 -11.57
C MET A 63 3.43 -27.03 -12.93
N THR A 64 3.56 -27.87 -13.97
CA THR A 64 3.79 -27.37 -15.34
C THR A 64 2.57 -26.63 -15.88
N MET A 65 1.35 -27.08 -15.53
CA MET A 65 0.11 -26.36 -15.87
C MET A 65 -0.01 -24.99 -15.16
N VAL A 66 0.51 -24.85 -13.94
CA VAL A 66 0.63 -23.56 -13.22
C VAL A 66 1.58 -22.60 -13.96
N ALA A 67 2.64 -23.14 -14.59
CA ALA A 67 3.55 -22.35 -15.41
C ALA A 67 2.95 -21.93 -16.76
N GLY A 68 1.75 -22.42 -17.12
CA GLY A 68 1.06 -22.12 -18.36
C GLY A 68 1.12 -23.22 -19.42
N ASP A 69 1.81 -24.34 -19.15
CA ASP A 69 1.85 -25.48 -20.07
C ASP A 69 0.70 -26.45 -19.81
N ILE A 70 -0.41 -26.24 -20.52
CA ILE A 70 -1.62 -27.07 -20.41
C ILE A 70 -1.56 -28.29 -21.36
N SER A 71 -0.78 -28.19 -22.44
CA SER A 71 -0.67 -29.17 -23.55
C SER A 71 -1.99 -29.90 -23.86
N TYR A 72 -3.06 -29.12 -24.09
CA TYR A 72 -4.41 -29.64 -24.30
C TYR A 72 -4.52 -30.59 -25.52
N SER A 73 -3.72 -30.38 -26.56
CA SER A 73 -3.69 -31.23 -27.75
C SER A 73 -3.36 -32.68 -27.41
N GLU A 74 -2.38 -32.91 -26.55
CA GLU A 74 -1.95 -34.26 -26.14
C GLU A 74 -3.06 -34.98 -25.38
N ILE A 75 -3.77 -34.26 -24.51
CA ILE A 75 -4.91 -34.77 -23.74
C ILE A 75 -6.05 -35.17 -24.69
N PHE A 76 -6.34 -34.32 -25.68
CA PHE A 76 -7.40 -34.55 -26.65
C PHE A 76 -7.10 -35.74 -27.57
N ASP A 77 -5.89 -35.79 -28.13
CA ASP A 77 -5.46 -36.86 -29.03
C ASP A 77 -5.47 -38.22 -28.34
N HIS A 78 -5.02 -38.27 -27.08
CA HIS A 78 -5.05 -39.49 -26.28
C HIS A 78 -6.48 -39.97 -26.01
N LEU A 79 -7.39 -39.07 -25.62
CA LEU A 79 -8.78 -39.42 -25.35
C LEU A 79 -9.52 -39.87 -26.62
N TYR A 80 -9.20 -39.26 -27.77
CA TYR A 80 -9.77 -39.63 -29.05
C TYR A 80 -9.26 -41.00 -29.53
N SER A 81 -7.94 -41.24 -29.44
CA SER A 81 -7.30 -42.51 -29.81
C SER A 81 -7.81 -43.69 -28.99
N ASN A 82 -8.03 -43.50 -27.68
CA ASN A 82 -8.52 -44.55 -26.78
C ASN A 82 -10.06 -44.71 -26.80
N GLN A 83 -10.76 -44.08 -27.75
CA GLN A 83 -12.22 -44.11 -27.89
C GLN A 83 -13.00 -43.73 -26.62
N ARG A 84 -12.43 -42.94 -25.70
CA ARG A 84 -13.07 -42.52 -24.43
C ARG A 84 -14.03 -41.34 -24.62
N LYS A 85 -14.92 -41.44 -25.61
CA LYS A 85 -15.84 -40.35 -26.00
C LYS A 85 -16.84 -39.97 -24.90
N GLN A 86 -17.24 -40.93 -24.07
CA GLN A 86 -18.25 -40.74 -23.01
C GLN A 86 -17.74 -39.87 -21.84
N GLY A 87 -16.42 -39.77 -21.64
CA GLY A 87 -15.81 -38.96 -20.57
C GLY A 87 -15.26 -37.60 -21.03
N LEU A 88 -15.25 -37.33 -22.34
CA LEU A 88 -14.63 -36.13 -22.92
C LEU A 88 -15.17 -34.84 -22.28
N TRP A 89 -16.49 -34.69 -22.20
CA TRP A 89 -17.13 -33.50 -21.65
C TRP A 89 -16.69 -33.22 -20.20
N VAL A 90 -16.55 -34.25 -19.38
CA VAL A 90 -16.10 -34.09 -17.99
C VAL A 90 -14.65 -33.64 -17.94
N VAL A 91 -13.77 -34.24 -18.75
CA VAL A 91 -12.36 -33.82 -18.85
C VAL A 91 -12.26 -32.37 -19.29
N PHE A 92 -13.04 -31.94 -20.28
CA PHE A 92 -13.08 -30.56 -20.74
C PHE A 92 -13.52 -29.57 -19.67
N ILE A 93 -14.55 -29.91 -18.89
CA ILE A 93 -15.02 -29.07 -17.78
C ILE A 93 -13.93 -28.93 -16.72
N VAL A 94 -13.29 -30.03 -16.32
CA VAL A 94 -12.20 -30.02 -15.34
C VAL A 94 -11.00 -29.22 -15.86
N LEU A 95 -10.62 -29.41 -17.13
CA LEU A 95 -9.52 -28.69 -17.76
C LEU A 95 -9.81 -27.19 -17.88
N THR A 96 -11.04 -26.82 -18.22
CA THR A 96 -11.48 -25.41 -18.22
C THR A 96 -11.41 -24.81 -16.81
N GLY A 97 -11.83 -25.57 -15.80
CA GLY A 97 -11.68 -25.19 -14.39
C GLY A 97 -10.23 -24.91 -14.02
N VAL A 98 -9.31 -25.79 -14.42
CA VAL A 98 -7.86 -25.60 -14.23
C VAL A 98 -7.37 -24.32 -14.90
N VAL A 99 -7.76 -24.04 -16.15
CA VAL A 99 -7.36 -22.78 -16.81
C VAL A 99 -7.84 -21.56 -16.02
N ILE A 100 -9.10 -21.55 -15.58
CA ILE A 100 -9.67 -20.40 -14.84
C ILE A 100 -9.01 -20.25 -13.46
N PHE A 101 -8.92 -21.32 -12.67
CA PHE A 101 -8.43 -21.24 -11.30
C PHE A 101 -6.91 -21.15 -11.21
N ILE A 102 -6.18 -21.95 -11.98
CA ILE A 102 -4.73 -22.08 -11.90
C ILE A 102 -4.01 -21.06 -12.80
N ASN A 103 -4.50 -20.80 -14.01
CA ASN A 103 -3.79 -19.89 -14.91
C ASN A 103 -4.29 -18.44 -14.80
N VAL A 104 -5.59 -18.21 -14.61
CA VAL A 104 -6.14 -16.86 -14.51
C VAL A 104 -6.16 -16.37 -13.06
N ALA A 105 -6.88 -17.06 -12.18
CA ALA A 105 -7.10 -16.57 -10.81
C ALA A 105 -5.82 -16.59 -9.98
N PHE A 106 -5.08 -17.70 -9.98
CA PHE A 106 -3.84 -17.82 -9.20
C PHE A 106 -2.77 -16.82 -9.64
N ALA A 107 -2.47 -16.71 -10.95
CA ALA A 107 -1.50 -15.76 -11.47
C ALA A 107 -1.88 -14.31 -11.13
N ASN A 108 -3.14 -13.95 -11.36
CA ASN A 108 -3.64 -12.59 -11.05
C ASN A 108 -3.61 -12.29 -9.56
N LEU A 109 -3.85 -13.29 -8.71
CA LEU A 109 -3.78 -13.13 -7.26
C LEU A 109 -2.33 -12.95 -6.79
N LEU A 110 -1.38 -13.70 -7.34
CA LEU A 110 0.04 -13.52 -7.02
C LEU A 110 0.55 -12.13 -7.43
N VAL A 111 0.20 -11.69 -8.64
CA VAL A 111 0.56 -10.35 -9.12
C VAL A 111 -0.14 -9.27 -8.30
N GLY A 112 -1.44 -9.42 -8.03
CA GLY A 112 -2.22 -8.46 -7.24
C GLY A 112 -1.69 -8.28 -5.81
N LEU A 113 -1.30 -9.39 -5.16
CA LEU A 113 -0.67 -9.35 -3.84
C LEU A 113 0.72 -8.71 -3.92
N ALA A 114 1.54 -9.10 -4.89
CA ALA A 114 2.88 -8.55 -5.04
C ALA A 114 2.85 -7.03 -5.26
N VAL A 115 2.02 -6.56 -6.17
CA VAL A 115 1.86 -5.12 -6.45
C VAL A 115 1.29 -4.39 -5.24
N GLY A 116 0.32 -5.00 -4.54
CA GLY A 116 -0.27 -4.44 -3.33
C GLY A 116 0.74 -4.28 -2.19
N ASP A 117 1.56 -5.29 -1.94
CA ASP A 117 2.58 -5.27 -0.89
C ASP A 117 3.73 -4.32 -1.22
N ILE A 118 4.20 -4.31 -2.48
CA ILE A 118 5.23 -3.37 -2.95
C ILE A 118 4.72 -1.92 -2.79
N ALA A 119 3.47 -1.64 -3.15
CA ALA A 119 2.91 -0.30 -3.02
C ALA A 119 2.84 0.18 -1.55
N LYS A 120 2.49 -0.72 -0.62
CA LYS A 120 2.47 -0.39 0.82
C LYS A 120 3.87 -0.09 1.34
N ILE A 121 4.84 -0.95 1.04
CA ILE A 121 6.22 -0.78 1.53
C ILE A 121 6.85 0.47 0.92
N ARG A 122 6.56 0.78 -0.36
CA ARG A 122 7.07 1.98 -1.03
C ARG A 122 6.56 3.26 -0.39
N LYS A 123 5.26 3.34 -0.06
CA LYS A 123 4.71 4.49 0.68
C LYS A 123 5.40 4.68 2.03
N SER A 124 5.65 3.60 2.76
CA SER A 124 6.38 3.67 4.04
C SER A 124 7.83 4.11 3.86
N ALA A 125 8.51 3.65 2.81
CA ALA A 125 9.87 4.06 2.49
C ALA A 125 9.95 5.53 2.08
N ASP A 126 9.03 6.01 1.24
CA ASP A 126 8.97 7.41 0.81
C ASP A 126 8.75 8.35 2.02
N LEU A 127 7.88 7.97 2.96
CA LEU A 127 7.70 8.70 4.22
C LEU A 127 8.94 8.67 5.11
N ALA A 128 9.63 7.52 5.20
CA ALA A 128 10.85 7.39 5.96
C ALA A 128 11.98 8.28 5.40
N LEU A 129 12.07 8.39 4.07
CA LEU A 129 13.01 9.28 3.39
C LEU A 129 12.72 10.75 3.70
N ILE A 130 11.46 11.18 3.57
CA ILE A 130 11.05 12.56 3.90
C ILE A 130 11.35 12.89 5.37
N LYS A 131 11.09 11.92 6.28
CA LYS A 131 11.42 12.09 7.70
C LYS A 131 12.92 12.29 7.92
N LEU A 132 13.75 11.48 7.27
CA LEU A 132 15.20 11.56 7.39
C LEU A 132 15.71 12.90 6.87
N ASP A 133 15.19 13.37 5.74
CA ASP A 133 15.53 14.69 5.19
C ASP A 133 15.13 15.82 6.15
N LEU A 134 13.94 15.74 6.76
CA LEU A 134 13.50 16.72 7.76
C LEU A 134 14.36 16.70 9.03
N GLU A 135 14.73 15.52 9.52
CA GLU A 135 15.57 15.35 10.70
C GLU A 135 16.97 15.94 10.45
N ALA A 136 17.54 15.72 9.26
CA ALA A 136 18.80 16.35 8.86
C ALA A 136 18.70 17.89 8.77
N ILE A 137 17.57 18.43 8.29
CA ILE A 137 17.34 19.88 8.25
C ILE A 137 17.21 20.44 9.67
N ILE A 138 16.48 19.76 10.56
CA ILE A 138 16.31 20.17 11.96
C ILE A 138 17.65 20.11 12.70
N ASP A 139 18.45 19.06 12.49
CA ASP A 139 19.77 18.95 13.08
C ASP A 139 20.71 20.06 12.60
N LEU A 140 20.64 20.42 11.32
CA LEU A 140 21.33 21.59 10.77
C LEU A 140 20.84 22.92 11.40
N GLN A 141 19.55 23.04 11.70
CA GLN A 141 19.02 24.24 12.38
C GLN A 141 19.42 24.29 13.87
N ASN A 142 19.44 23.13 14.54
CA ASN A 142 19.84 22.99 15.94
C ASN A 142 21.34 23.19 16.14
N TYR A 143 22.15 22.84 15.14
CA TYR A 143 23.54 23.31 15.09
C TYR A 143 23.53 24.84 15.01
N ARG A 144 24.03 25.50 16.06
CA ARG A 144 24.21 26.96 16.10
C ARG A 144 25.26 27.38 15.09
N PHE A 145 24.86 27.48 13.82
CA PHE A 145 25.64 28.18 12.82
C PHE A 145 25.84 29.62 13.28
N PRO A 146 27.06 30.15 13.21
CA PRO A 146 27.30 31.53 13.59
C PRO A 146 26.42 32.47 12.75
N ALA A 147 25.95 33.56 13.37
CA ALA A 147 24.86 34.39 12.86
C ALA A 147 25.07 34.94 11.43
N TRP A 148 26.31 35.02 10.96
CA TRP A 148 26.65 35.41 9.59
C TRP A 148 26.26 34.35 8.54
N ILE A 149 26.30 33.06 8.87
CA ILE A 149 25.84 31.96 8.01
C ILE A 149 24.31 31.94 7.95
N GLN A 150 23.65 32.06 9.10
CA GLN A 150 22.19 32.08 9.19
C GLN A 150 21.59 33.25 8.39
N ARG A 151 22.16 34.46 8.51
CA ARG A 151 21.73 35.64 7.75
C ARG A 151 21.96 35.52 6.25
N ARG A 152 22.95 34.73 5.81
CA ARG A 152 23.27 34.56 4.39
C ARG A 152 22.45 33.45 3.72
N LEU A 153 22.07 32.42 4.47
CA LEU A 153 21.27 31.28 3.99
C LEU A 153 19.77 31.48 4.14
N TYR A 154 19.32 32.24 5.13
CA TYR A 154 17.90 32.49 5.37
C TYR A 154 17.34 33.47 4.34
N LYS A 155 16.46 32.98 3.46
CA LYS A 155 15.64 33.81 2.57
C LYS A 155 14.16 33.52 2.85
N PRO A 156 13.37 34.52 3.31
CA PRO A 156 11.98 34.31 3.75
C PRO A 156 11.00 34.04 2.60
N SER A 157 11.38 34.34 1.35
CA SER A 157 10.61 33.95 0.18
C SER A 157 11.52 33.34 -0.89
N LEU A 158 11.08 32.22 -1.44
CA LEU A 158 11.68 31.61 -2.62
C LEU A 158 10.83 32.04 -3.82
N VAL A 159 11.14 33.20 -4.42
CA VAL A 159 10.48 33.61 -5.65
C VAL A 159 11.10 32.81 -6.80
N ILE A 160 10.43 31.72 -7.18
CA ILE A 160 10.79 30.94 -8.36
C ILE A 160 10.34 31.75 -9.58
N GLN A 161 11.20 32.64 -10.07
CA GLN A 161 10.97 33.32 -11.34
C GLN A 161 11.35 32.35 -12.47
N ILE A 162 10.34 31.91 -13.22
CA ILE A 162 10.53 31.19 -14.47
C ILE A 162 11.06 32.22 -15.47
N ASP A 163 12.37 32.20 -15.71
CA ASP A 163 13.01 33.08 -16.68
C ASP A 163 12.44 32.82 -18.08
N LYS A 164 11.67 33.80 -18.60
CA LYS A 164 11.01 33.71 -19.90
C LYS A 164 12.03 33.70 -21.05
N ASP A 165 13.25 34.21 -20.83
CA ASP A 165 14.33 34.38 -21.82
C ASP A 165 15.42 33.30 -21.77
N SER A 166 15.16 32.17 -21.13
CA SER A 166 16.10 31.05 -21.14
C SER A 166 16.14 30.34 -22.50
N GLY A 167 17.35 30.20 -23.07
CA GLY A 167 17.58 29.50 -24.34
C GLY A 167 17.03 28.06 -24.35
N TYR A 168 16.73 27.55 -25.54
CA TYR A 168 15.99 26.29 -25.78
C TYR A 168 16.42 25.10 -24.90
N PHE A 169 17.73 24.89 -24.74
CA PHE A 169 18.27 23.80 -23.92
C PHE A 169 17.96 23.94 -22.44
N LYS A 170 18.09 25.15 -21.88
CA LYS A 170 17.72 25.44 -20.49
C LYS A 170 16.22 25.22 -20.30
N ARG A 171 15.40 25.69 -21.23
CA ARG A 171 13.94 25.48 -21.20
C ARG A 171 13.55 24.01 -21.15
N ARG A 172 14.27 23.14 -21.88
CA ARG A 172 14.00 21.70 -21.93
C ARG A 172 14.35 20.98 -20.63
N GLU A 173 15.47 21.34 -20.01
CA GLU A 173 15.83 20.80 -18.68
C GLU A 173 14.89 21.34 -17.59
N TRP A 174 14.60 22.65 -17.60
CA TRP A 174 13.65 23.28 -16.69
C TRP A 174 12.24 22.70 -16.81
N SER A 175 11.77 22.38 -18.03
CA SER A 175 10.46 21.74 -18.21
C SER A 175 10.43 20.35 -17.60
N GLN A 176 11.50 19.55 -17.75
CA GLN A 176 11.55 18.21 -17.18
C GLN A 176 11.57 18.22 -15.64
N LEU A 177 12.26 19.19 -15.05
CA LEU A 177 12.32 19.34 -13.59
C LEU A 177 11.00 19.90 -13.02
N THR A 178 10.40 20.89 -13.69
CA THR A 178 9.15 21.51 -13.23
C THR A 178 7.93 20.61 -13.41
N THR A 179 7.88 19.76 -14.45
CA THR A 179 6.80 18.77 -14.62
C THR A 179 6.76 17.76 -13.47
N LYS A 180 7.92 17.32 -12.95
CA LYS A 180 7.98 16.44 -11.78
C LYS A 180 7.52 17.11 -10.48
N LEU A 181 7.83 18.40 -10.31
CA LEU A 181 7.39 19.20 -9.16
C LEU A 181 5.88 19.55 -9.23
N LYS A 182 5.34 19.75 -10.44
CA LYS A 182 3.92 20.10 -10.66
C LYS A 182 2.94 19.00 -10.25
N LEU A 183 3.38 17.75 -10.14
CA LEU A 183 2.57 16.64 -9.63
C LEU A 183 2.32 16.72 -8.11
N TYR A 184 3.10 17.53 -7.38
CA TYR A 184 3.04 17.58 -5.91
C TYR A 184 2.54 18.93 -5.36
N LEU A 185 2.55 20.00 -6.16
CA LEU A 185 2.10 21.33 -5.74
C LEU A 185 0.63 21.55 -6.14
N PRO A 186 -0.26 21.94 -5.20
CA PRO A 186 -1.61 22.38 -5.55
C PRO A 186 -1.51 23.61 -6.45
N ASN A 187 -2.41 23.68 -7.44
CA ASN A 187 -2.38 24.60 -8.57
C ASN A 187 -2.49 26.07 -8.11
N TYR A 188 -1.35 26.71 -7.83
CA TYR A 188 -1.29 28.14 -7.52
C TYR A 188 -1.36 28.95 -8.81
N LYS A 189 -2.45 29.70 -9.00
CA LYS A 189 -2.66 30.57 -10.17
C LYS A 189 -1.63 31.70 -10.17
N HIS A 190 -0.92 31.86 -11.28
CA HIS A 190 -0.04 32.99 -11.52
C HIS A 190 -0.86 34.28 -11.57
N VAL A 191 -0.49 35.26 -10.72
CA VAL A 191 -0.96 36.64 -10.82
C VAL A 191 -0.01 37.36 -11.78
N ASP A 192 -0.49 37.69 -12.98
CA ASP A 192 0.24 38.51 -13.95
C ASP A 192 0.17 40.00 -13.54
N GLY A 193 1.32 40.66 -13.60
CA GLY A 193 1.59 41.95 -12.95
C GLY A 193 1.12 43.19 -13.71
N ASP A 194 -0.19 43.27 -13.99
CA ASP A 194 -0.85 44.52 -14.41
C ASP A 194 -2.18 44.68 -13.67
N THR A 195 -2.14 44.89 -12.36
CA THR A 195 -3.36 45.18 -11.59
C THR A 195 -3.14 46.28 -10.56
N ASN A 196 -3.96 47.32 -10.72
CA ASN A 196 -4.05 48.55 -9.97
C ASN A 196 -3.90 48.36 -8.44
N SER A 197 -3.21 49.26 -7.73
CA SER A 197 -2.90 49.09 -6.28
C SER A 197 -4.13 48.82 -5.40
N GLY A 198 -5.33 49.25 -5.83
CA GLY A 198 -6.60 48.96 -5.14
C GLY A 198 -7.08 47.50 -5.24
N SER A 199 -6.76 46.77 -6.31
CA SER A 199 -7.15 45.34 -6.43
C SER A 199 -6.28 44.44 -5.56
N MET A 200 -5.01 44.80 -5.35
CA MET A 200 -4.14 44.09 -4.40
C MET A 200 -4.64 44.24 -2.96
N GLN A 201 -5.12 45.43 -2.56
CA GLN A 201 -5.71 45.64 -1.24
C GLN A 201 -6.95 44.77 -1.03
N HIS A 202 -7.82 44.70 -2.04
CA HIS A 202 -9.05 43.88 -1.97
C HIS A 202 -8.76 42.38 -1.95
N GLU A 203 -7.76 41.91 -2.70
CA GLU A 203 -7.36 40.50 -2.70
C GLU A 203 -6.70 40.09 -1.37
N VAL A 204 -5.84 40.95 -0.80
CA VAL A 204 -5.25 40.72 0.53
C VAL A 204 -6.33 40.71 1.62
N THR A 205 -7.30 41.62 1.53
CA THR A 205 -8.43 41.63 2.48
C THR A 205 -9.28 40.37 2.36
N ARG A 206 -9.50 39.88 1.14
CA ARG A 206 -10.17 38.59 0.89
C ARG A 206 -9.40 37.41 1.49
N GLN A 207 -8.09 37.35 1.27
CA GLN A 207 -7.24 36.30 1.83
C GLN A 207 -7.19 36.36 3.36
N GLN A 208 -7.27 37.55 3.96
CA GLN A 208 -7.36 37.71 5.41
C GLN A 208 -8.70 37.21 5.97
N LEU A 209 -9.81 37.42 5.24
CA LEU A 209 -11.12 36.88 5.62
C LEU A 209 -11.15 35.35 5.53
N ASP A 210 -10.60 34.77 4.46
CA ASP A 210 -10.52 33.31 4.31
C ASP A 210 -9.63 32.67 5.40
N LEU A 211 -8.52 33.32 5.77
CA LEU A 211 -7.69 32.89 6.90
C LEU A 211 -8.40 32.99 8.24
N GLN A 212 -9.24 34.02 8.42
CA GLN A 212 -10.03 34.18 9.62
C GLN A 212 -11.11 33.11 9.74
N ASP A 213 -11.76 32.76 8.62
CA ASP A 213 -12.73 31.66 8.57
C ASP A 213 -12.06 30.31 8.83
N LEU A 214 -10.92 30.05 8.20
CA LEU A 214 -10.15 28.82 8.45
C LEU A 214 -9.70 28.72 9.91
N ARG A 215 -9.30 29.84 10.52
CA ARG A 215 -8.96 29.89 11.95
C ARG A 215 -10.17 29.55 12.82
N HIS A 216 -11.35 30.03 12.44
CA HIS A 216 -12.59 29.74 13.16
C HIS A 216 -12.96 28.25 13.06
N GLN A 217 -12.88 27.66 11.86
CA GLN A 217 -13.11 26.23 11.65
C GLN A 217 -12.12 25.36 12.46
N VAL A 218 -10.84 25.76 12.52
CA VAL A 218 -9.83 25.07 13.33
C VAL A 218 -10.14 25.17 14.82
N GLN A 219 -10.63 26.31 15.29
CA GLN A 219 -11.04 26.47 16.69
C GLN A 219 -12.28 25.63 17.04
N GLU A 220 -13.25 25.56 16.13
CA GLU A 220 -14.45 24.75 16.27
C GLU A 220 -14.13 23.25 16.30
N ILE A 221 -13.28 22.78 15.37
CA ILE A 221 -12.77 21.41 15.38
C ILE A 221 -12.02 21.12 16.68
N LYS A 222 -11.21 22.07 17.18
CA LYS A 222 -10.50 21.92 18.45
C LYS A 222 -11.47 21.78 19.63
N SER A 223 -12.55 22.56 19.68
CA SER A 223 -13.57 22.42 20.73
C SER A 223 -14.33 21.10 20.62
N ASP A 224 -14.67 20.65 19.42
CA ASP A 224 -15.35 19.37 19.20
C ASP A 224 -14.50 18.19 19.64
N ILE A 225 -13.19 18.24 19.34
CA ILE A 225 -12.23 17.25 19.81
C ILE A 225 -12.17 17.28 21.34
N SER A 226 -12.05 18.46 21.96
CA SER A 226 -12.03 18.59 23.43
C SER A 226 -13.28 18.00 24.08
N ASN A 227 -14.47 18.33 23.57
CA ASN A 227 -15.74 17.81 24.07
C ASN A 227 -15.82 16.28 23.94
N LYS A 228 -15.35 15.71 22.82
CA LYS A 228 -15.27 14.26 22.64
C LYS A 228 -14.30 13.61 23.62
N TYR A 229 -13.16 14.24 23.90
CA TYR A 229 -12.21 13.75 24.90
C TYR A 229 -12.82 13.72 26.30
N ASP A 230 -13.56 14.77 26.69
CA ASP A 230 -14.24 14.83 27.99
C ASP A 230 -15.32 13.74 28.11
N LEU A 231 -16.13 13.53 27.06
CA LEU A 231 -17.11 12.45 27.03
C LEU A 231 -16.47 11.05 27.17
N LEU A 232 -15.32 10.82 26.54
CA LEU A 232 -14.58 9.57 26.69
C LEU A 232 -14.02 9.40 28.10
N LEU A 233 -13.58 10.48 28.74
CA LEU A 233 -13.12 10.44 30.13
C LEU A 233 -14.28 10.12 31.09
N THR A 234 -15.45 10.72 30.89
CA THR A 234 -16.65 10.40 31.68
C THR A 234 -17.08 8.95 31.48
N ALA A 235 -17.15 8.47 30.23
CA ALA A 235 -17.50 7.08 29.95
C ALA A 235 -16.49 6.09 30.55
N LYS A 236 -15.19 6.41 30.52
CA LYS A 236 -14.14 5.60 31.16
C LYS A 236 -14.31 5.56 32.68
N SER A 237 -14.65 6.69 33.31
CA SER A 237 -14.93 6.77 34.74
C SER A 237 -16.16 5.94 35.14
N ASP A 238 -17.24 6.02 34.37
CA ASP A 238 -18.47 5.24 34.61
C ASP A 238 -18.24 3.73 34.50
N ILE A 239 -17.45 3.31 33.51
CA ILE A 239 -17.04 1.90 33.35
C ILE A 239 -16.22 1.46 34.57
N SER A 240 -15.25 2.27 35.00
CA SER A 240 -14.43 1.99 36.19
C SER A 240 -15.27 1.85 37.45
N ASN A 241 -16.27 2.72 37.65
CA ASN A 241 -17.18 2.66 38.80
C ASN A 241 -18.06 1.41 38.77
N LYS A 242 -18.55 1.00 37.57
CA LYS A 242 -19.31 -0.24 37.42
C LYS A 242 -18.47 -1.49 37.74
N PHE A 243 -17.19 -1.52 37.34
CA PHE A 243 -16.28 -2.61 37.71
C PHE A 243 -16.04 -2.67 39.22
N ALA A 244 -15.81 -1.53 39.88
CA ALA A 244 -15.63 -1.48 41.32
C ALA A 244 -16.88 -2.00 42.09
N LEU A 245 -18.08 -1.68 41.60
CA LEU A 245 -19.34 -2.20 42.16
C LEU A 245 -19.51 -3.71 41.94
N LEU A 246 -19.07 -4.22 40.78
CA LEU A 246 -19.06 -5.65 40.49
C LEU A 246 -18.11 -6.40 41.43
N ASP A 247 -16.91 -5.88 41.65
CA ASP A 247 -15.93 -6.48 42.57
C ASP A 247 -16.46 -6.52 44.02
N ILE A 248 -17.11 -5.45 44.47
CA ILE A 248 -17.77 -5.42 45.80
C ILE A 248 -18.88 -6.48 45.88
N LYS A 249 -19.68 -6.63 44.81
CA LYS A 249 -20.79 -7.60 44.77
C LYS A 249 -20.28 -9.04 44.73
N ILE A 250 -19.21 -9.31 43.98
CA ILE A 250 -18.54 -10.61 43.92
C ILE A 250 -17.94 -10.95 45.30
N ASN A 251 -17.23 -10.01 45.94
CA ASN A 251 -16.66 -10.24 47.27
C ASN A 251 -17.74 -10.49 48.34
N LYS A 252 -18.89 -9.82 48.26
CA LYS A 252 -20.05 -10.11 49.14
C LYS A 252 -20.62 -11.50 48.91
N LEU A 253 -20.69 -11.98 47.66
CA LEU A 253 -21.18 -13.33 47.35
C LEU A 253 -20.21 -14.42 47.78
N LEU A 254 -18.90 -14.20 47.63
CA LEU A 254 -17.87 -15.12 48.12
C LEU A 254 -17.88 -15.22 49.64
N ALA A 255 -17.98 -14.09 50.35
CA ALA A 255 -18.09 -14.08 51.82
C ALA A 255 -19.39 -14.75 52.32
N ALA A 256 -20.48 -14.71 51.56
CA ALA A 256 -21.72 -15.41 51.89
C ALA A 256 -21.61 -16.94 51.69
N HIS A 257 -20.73 -17.41 50.80
CA HIS A 257 -20.51 -18.83 50.53
C HIS A 257 -19.48 -19.46 51.50
N GLU A 258 -18.58 -18.68 52.10
CA GLU A 258 -17.64 -19.17 53.14
C GLU A 258 -18.28 -19.35 54.54
N ILE A 259 -19.52 -18.91 54.75
CA ILE A 259 -20.23 -18.99 56.04
C ILE A 259 -21.20 -20.20 56.10
N GLN A 260 -21.24 -21.02 55.05
CA GLN A 260 -22.08 -22.23 54.95
C GLN A 260 -21.23 -23.51 55.05
#